data_AF-A0A6P6XEX6-F1
#
_entry.id   AF-A0A6P6XEX6-F1
#
_cell.length_a   1.000
_cell.length_b   1.000
_cell.length_c   1.000
_cell.angle_alpha   90.00
_cell.angle_beta   90.00
_cell.angle_gamma   90.00
#
_symmetry.space_group_name_H-M   'P 1'
#
loop_
_entity.id
_entity.type
_entity.pdbx_description
1 polymer ?
#
loop_
_entity_poly.entity_id
_entity_poly.type
_entity_poly.pdbx_seq_one_letter_code
_entity_poly.pdbx_strand_id
1 'polypeptide(L)'
;MNCFPRDLLRFFGGFMENYSINDASGKLDRKTVERNRRIRMNGLIHELTSLVPPQHFVPSKEQLSQRDQIDQVAAYIMQLKDRVEKLRKTKELVKRKIKTKGSNTGNSAIPGSRIRVVKIREIGSSLEVVLVTGLGKNFGLHEVIIVLEEQGVEVVSISISTMDNRICHILHAQVKVSRLGVDTLTIYDRLQKLIN
;
A
#
# COMPACT_ATOMS: atom_id res chain seq x y z
N MET A 1 -42.23 7.78 29.47
CA MET A 1 -42.89 8.92 28.80
C MET A 1 -41.88 9.56 27.87
N ASN A 2 -42.26 9.64 26.60
CA ASN A 2 -41.44 10.03 25.46
C ASN A 2 -41.17 11.54 25.47
N CYS A 3 -39.93 11.93 25.18
CA CYS A 3 -39.62 13.24 24.56
C CYS A 3 -38.25 13.16 23.87
N PHE A 4 -38.27 12.71 22.61
CA PHE A 4 -37.20 13.01 21.65
C PHE A 4 -37.48 14.40 21.05
N PRO A 5 -36.55 15.35 21.11
CA PRO A 5 -36.58 16.48 20.21
C PRO A 5 -36.04 16.06 18.84
N ARG A 6 -36.95 16.09 17.86
CA ARG A 6 -36.66 16.12 16.43
C ARG A 6 -35.88 17.41 16.17
N ASP A 7 -34.68 17.31 15.58
CA ASP A 7 -34.11 18.29 14.63
C ASP A 7 -32.64 17.98 14.29
N LEU A 8 -32.37 16.74 13.85
CA LEU A 8 -31.07 16.37 13.31
C LEU A 8 -31.12 16.09 11.80
N LEU A 9 -31.95 16.83 11.06
CA LEU A 9 -32.06 16.70 9.60
C LEU A 9 -32.28 18.03 8.86
N ARG A 10 -31.63 19.10 9.33
CA ARG A 10 -31.55 20.37 8.59
C ARG A 10 -30.15 20.79 8.14
N PHE A 11 -29.12 19.99 8.39
CA PHE A 11 -27.75 20.34 7.98
C PHE A 11 -27.23 19.65 6.71
N PHE A 12 -28.00 18.75 6.10
CA PHE A 12 -27.59 18.00 4.90
C PHE A 12 -28.44 18.19 3.63
N GLY A 13 -29.39 19.14 3.62
CA GLY A 13 -30.28 19.36 2.47
C GLY A 13 -30.11 20.76 1.88
N GLY A 14 -29.12 20.94 1.00
CA GLY A 14 -28.92 22.22 0.31
C GLY A 14 -27.88 22.17 -0.81
N PHE A 15 -27.84 21.07 -1.56
CA PHE A 15 -27.09 21.00 -2.82
C PHE A 15 -28.10 20.93 -3.98
N MET A 16 -27.96 21.87 -4.92
CA MET A 16 -28.65 22.04 -6.21
C MET A 16 -30.17 22.28 -6.23
N GLU A 17 -30.58 23.53 -6.48
CA GLU A 17 -31.25 23.94 -7.73
C GLU A 17 -31.64 25.43 -7.70
N ASN A 18 -31.00 26.24 -8.55
CA ASN A 18 -31.71 27.02 -9.58
C ASN A 18 -30.70 27.75 -10.46
N TYR A 19 -30.48 27.16 -11.62
CA TYR A 19 -29.82 27.78 -12.74
C TYR A 19 -30.88 28.63 -13.46
N SER A 20 -30.90 29.93 -13.19
CA SER A 20 -31.60 30.87 -14.06
C SER A 20 -30.54 31.53 -14.94
N ILE A 21 -30.41 31.03 -16.17
CA ILE A 21 -29.81 31.81 -17.24
C ILE A 21 -30.82 32.91 -17.57
N ASN A 22 -30.48 34.13 -17.20
CA ASN A 22 -30.88 35.30 -17.96
C ASN A 22 -29.60 36.07 -18.33
N ASP A 23 -29.57 36.44 -19.59
CA ASP A 23 -28.44 36.82 -20.42
C ASP A 23 -27.84 38.20 -20.07
N ALA A 24 -26.64 38.44 -20.62
CA ALA A 24 -25.88 39.68 -20.71
C ALA A 24 -24.96 40.08 -19.54
N SER A 25 -23.71 39.59 -19.60
CA SER A 25 -22.48 40.27 -19.15
C SER A 25 -22.54 41.00 -17.78
N GLY A 26 -23.19 40.42 -16.78
CA GLY A 26 -23.19 40.95 -15.42
C GLY A 26 -22.07 40.33 -14.61
N LYS A 27 -21.00 41.08 -14.35
CA LYS A 27 -20.02 40.68 -13.31
C LYS A 27 -20.81 40.30 -12.06
N LEU A 28 -20.61 39.06 -11.56
CA LEU A 28 -21.22 38.62 -10.31
C LEU A 28 -21.04 39.70 -9.24
N ASP A 29 -22.10 40.02 -8.50
CA ASP A 29 -22.00 41.01 -7.44
C ASP A 29 -20.84 40.65 -6.50
N ARG A 30 -20.11 41.67 -6.05
CA ARG A 30 -18.90 41.52 -5.24
C ARG A 30 -19.14 40.62 -4.03
N LYS A 31 -20.35 40.67 -3.45
CA LYS A 31 -20.77 39.85 -2.32
C LYS A 31 -20.86 38.37 -2.66
N THR A 32 -21.36 38.03 -3.85
CA THR A 32 -21.46 36.65 -4.37
C THR A 32 -20.09 36.08 -4.72
N VAL A 33 -19.24 36.87 -5.40
CA VAL A 33 -17.87 36.45 -5.72
C VAL A 33 -17.10 36.08 -4.45
N GLU A 34 -17.17 36.95 -3.44
CA GLU A 34 -16.47 36.75 -2.18
C GLU A 34 -17.07 35.59 -1.36
N ARG A 35 -18.39 35.39 -1.39
CA ARG A 35 -19.02 34.19 -0.80
C ARG A 35 -18.50 32.91 -1.46
N ASN A 36 -18.50 32.86 -2.79
CA ASN A 36 -18.01 31.68 -3.53
C ASN A 36 -16.54 31.41 -3.23
N ARG A 37 -15.72 32.47 -3.09
CA ARG A 37 -14.32 32.34 -2.69
C ARG A 37 -14.18 31.68 -1.31
N ARG A 38 -14.97 32.08 -0.32
CA ARG A 38 -14.96 31.48 1.03
C ARG A 38 -15.43 30.02 1.04
N ILE A 39 -16.49 29.70 0.30
CA ILE A 39 -16.98 28.32 0.20
C ILE A 39 -15.91 27.41 -0.40
N ARG A 40 -15.26 27.85 -1.49
CA ARG A 40 -14.16 27.09 -2.10
C ARG A 40 -12.99 26.89 -1.13
N MET A 41 -12.58 27.94 -0.42
CA MET A 41 -11.50 27.84 0.58
C MET A 41 -11.86 26.84 1.68
N ASN A 42 -13.07 26.91 2.23
CA ASN A 42 -13.52 26.01 3.28
C ASN A 42 -13.59 24.55 2.79
N GLY A 43 -14.06 24.33 1.55
CA GLY A 43 -14.10 23.02 0.93
C GLY A 43 -12.71 22.39 0.82
N LEU A 44 -11.71 23.15 0.36
CA LEU A 44 -10.33 22.67 0.24
C LEU A 44 -9.70 22.34 1.60
N ILE A 45 -9.95 23.16 2.63
CA ILE A 45 -9.46 22.89 3.99
C ILE A 45 -10.09 21.60 4.54
N HIS A 46 -11.38 21.37 4.29
CA HIS A 46 -12.05 20.15 4.72
C HIS A 46 -11.53 18.91 3.96
N GLU A 47 -11.32 19.02 2.65
CA GLU A 47 -10.72 17.94 1.86
C GLU A 47 -9.32 17.61 2.36
N LEU A 48 -8.48 18.62 2.58
CA LEU A 48 -7.13 18.45 3.09
C LEU A 48 -7.10 17.78 4.46
N THR A 49 -7.96 18.20 5.38
CA THR A 49 -8.04 17.61 6.72
C THR A 49 -8.55 16.17 6.68
N SER A 50 -9.46 15.83 5.76
CA SER A 50 -9.97 14.46 5.62
C SER A 50 -8.91 13.42 5.23
N LEU A 51 -7.79 13.85 4.65
CA LEU A 51 -6.67 12.98 4.28
C LEU A 51 -5.80 12.58 5.48
N VAL A 52 -5.93 13.26 6.61
CA VAL A 52 -5.12 13.00 7.81
C VAL A 52 -5.90 12.04 8.73
N PRO A 53 -5.28 10.94 9.19
CA PRO A 53 -5.99 9.98 10.03
C PRO A 53 -6.52 10.62 11.32
N PRO A 54 -7.71 10.24 11.82
CA PRO A 54 -8.33 10.87 12.98
C PRO A 54 -7.48 10.86 14.26
N GLN A 55 -6.57 9.90 14.36
CA GLN A 55 -5.63 9.76 15.49
C GLN A 55 -4.57 10.87 15.55
N HIS A 56 -4.33 11.56 14.42
CA HIS A 56 -3.38 12.66 14.32
C HIS A 56 -4.03 14.03 14.44
N PHE A 57 -5.36 14.10 14.48
CA PHE A 57 -6.07 15.28 14.96
C PHE A 57 -6.20 15.20 16.48
N VAL A 58 -5.80 16.26 17.18
CA VAL A 58 -6.02 16.34 18.62
C VAL A 58 -7.54 16.28 18.85
N PRO A 59 -8.07 15.36 19.68
CA PRO A 59 -9.49 15.31 20.01
C PRO A 59 -9.80 16.41 21.02
N SER A 60 -9.58 17.68 20.66
CA SER A 60 -10.16 18.80 21.40
C SER A 60 -11.61 18.92 20.96
N LYS A 61 -12.53 18.83 21.92
CA LYS A 61 -14.00 18.96 21.73
C LYS A 61 -14.47 20.31 21.18
N GLU A 62 -13.54 21.18 20.77
CA GLU A 62 -13.81 22.49 20.18
C GLU A 62 -13.55 22.43 18.68
N GLN A 63 -14.43 23.06 17.88
CA GLN A 63 -14.21 23.23 16.45
C GLN A 63 -12.86 23.92 16.24
N LEU A 64 -11.87 23.16 15.76
CA LEU A 64 -10.53 23.67 15.46
C LEU A 64 -10.62 24.82 14.45
N SER A 65 -9.89 25.90 14.70
CA SER A 65 -9.79 27.02 13.76
C SER A 65 -9.22 26.54 12.43
N GLN A 66 -9.55 27.24 11.33
CA GLN A 66 -8.99 26.94 10.00
C GLN A 66 -7.46 26.95 10.00
N ARG A 67 -6.83 27.80 10.82
CA ARG A 67 -5.38 27.85 10.95
C ARG A 67 -4.86 26.60 11.64
N ASP A 68 -5.43 26.24 12.78
CA ASP A 68 -5.04 25.07 13.56
C ASP A 68 -5.17 23.77 12.75
N GLN A 69 -6.23 23.68 11.92
CA GLN A 69 -6.42 22.56 10.99
C GLN A 69 -5.28 22.45 9.98
N ILE A 70 -4.86 23.58 9.38
CA ILE A 70 -3.75 23.62 8.43
C ILE A 70 -2.43 23.29 9.14
N ASP A 71 -2.20 23.81 10.34
CA ASP A 71 -0.99 23.56 11.13
C ASP A 71 -0.86 22.08 11.53
N GLN A 72 -1.97 21.43 11.90
CA GLN A 72 -1.99 19.99 12.19
C GLN A 72 -1.67 19.15 10.95
N VAL A 73 -2.23 19.51 9.79
CA VAL A 73 -1.90 18.84 8.53
C VAL A 73 -0.41 19.02 8.20
N ALA A 74 0.13 20.24 8.37
CA ALA A 74 1.54 20.52 8.13
C ALA A 74 2.46 19.69 9.05
N ALA A 75 2.11 19.60 10.33
CA ALA A 75 2.82 18.76 11.30
C ALA A 75 2.78 17.27 10.89
N TYR A 76 1.63 16.78 10.44
CA TYR A 76 1.50 15.40 9.97
C TYR A 76 2.36 15.12 8.71
N ILE A 77 2.41 16.05 7.76
CA ILE A 77 3.28 15.95 6.59
C ILE A 77 4.75 15.84 7.02
N MET A 78 5.18 16.64 8.01
CA MET A 78 6.55 16.54 8.55
C MET A 78 6.83 15.18 9.19
N GLN A 79 5.89 14.65 9.99
CA GLN A 79 6.02 13.32 10.59
C GLN A 79 6.15 12.22 9.53
N LEU A 80 5.37 12.28 8.45
CA LEU A 80 5.48 11.34 7.34
C LEU A 80 6.83 11.42 6.64
N LYS A 81 7.34 12.63 6.39
CA LYS A 81 8.67 12.82 5.78
C LYS A 81 9.78 12.20 6.63
N ASP A 82 9.77 12.44 7.94
CA ASP A 82 10.75 11.85 8.87
C ASP A 82 10.63 10.32 8.92
N ARG A 83 9.40 9.77 8.94
CA ARG A 83 9.18 8.32 8.89
C ARG A 83 9.74 7.69 7.60
N VAL A 84 9.53 8.32 6.45
CA VAL A 84 10.09 7.88 5.16
C VAL A 84 11.62 7.89 5.20
N GLU A 85 12.23 8.95 5.74
CA GLU A 85 13.68 9.04 5.84
C GLU A 85 14.27 7.97 6.78
N LYS A 86 13.65 7.75 7.94
CA LYS A 86 14.02 6.68 8.87
C LYS A 86 13.96 5.30 8.22
N LEU A 87 12.87 5.00 7.51
CA LEU A 87 12.73 3.74 6.78
C LEU A 87 13.78 3.59 5.69
N ARG A 88 14.11 4.66 4.95
CA ARG A 88 15.17 4.66 3.94
C ARG A 88 16.53 4.36 4.56
N LYS A 89 16.89 5.03 5.68
CA LYS A 89 18.14 4.78 6.41
C LYS A 89 18.23 3.34 6.90
N THR A 90 17.15 2.81 7.48
CA THR A 90 17.08 1.41 7.94
C THR A 90 17.25 0.43 6.80
N LYS A 91 16.58 0.65 5.66
CA LYS A 91 16.74 -0.16 4.44
C LYS A 91 18.20 -0.21 3.99
N GLU A 92 18.89 0.93 3.93
CA GLU A 92 20.30 1.00 3.53
C GLU A 92 21.25 0.35 4.56
N LEU A 93 20.97 0.48 5.86
CA LEU A 93 21.74 -0.21 6.92
C LEU A 93 21.63 -1.73 6.79
N VAL A 94 20.42 -2.25 6.60
CA VAL A 94 20.19 -3.69 6.40
C VAL A 94 20.88 -4.17 5.11
N LYS A 95 20.76 -3.40 4.02
CA LYS A 95 21.44 -3.71 2.74
C LYS A 95 22.96 -3.81 2.93
N ARG A 96 23.58 -2.87 3.63
CA ARG A 96 25.02 -2.91 3.94
C ARG A 96 25.41 -4.11 4.79
N LYS A 97 24.68 -4.40 5.88
CA LYS A 97 24.96 -5.57 6.74
C LYS A 97 24.94 -6.89 5.96
N ILE A 98 24.01 -7.05 5.01
CA ILE A 98 23.95 -8.23 4.14
C ILE A 98 25.19 -8.31 3.23
N LYS A 99 25.61 -7.19 2.62
CA LYS A 99 26.82 -7.14 1.78
C LYS A 99 28.09 -7.50 2.58
N THR A 100 28.21 -7.02 3.81
CA THR A 100 29.38 -7.30 4.67
C THR A 100 29.43 -8.75 5.17
N LYS A 101 28.28 -9.37 5.49
CA LYS A 101 28.23 -10.79 5.87
C LYS A 101 28.47 -11.76 4.72
N GLY A 102 28.26 -11.33 3.47
CA GLY A 102 28.52 -12.14 2.27
C GLY A 102 29.97 -12.20 1.79
N SER A 103 30.93 -11.58 2.51
CA SER A 103 32.32 -11.46 2.06
C SER A 103 33.34 -12.29 2.84
N ASN A 104 32.95 -12.95 3.94
CA ASN A 104 33.89 -13.67 4.82
C ASN A 104 33.61 -15.17 4.90
N THR A 105 33.45 -15.82 3.75
CA THR A 105 33.65 -17.27 3.66
C THR A 105 34.57 -17.53 2.49
N GLY A 106 35.86 -17.63 2.82
CA GLY A 106 36.87 -18.08 1.88
C GLY A 106 36.58 -19.49 1.39
N ASN A 107 36.97 -19.69 0.14
CA ASN A 107 37.29 -20.95 -0.53
C ASN A 107 36.23 -21.57 -1.45
N SER A 108 36.70 -21.78 -2.68
CA SER A 108 36.21 -22.68 -3.73
C SER A 108 35.16 -22.13 -4.72
N ALA A 109 35.69 -21.67 -5.86
CA ALA A 109 35.19 -21.89 -7.21
C ALA A 109 33.64 -21.83 -7.44
N ILE A 110 33.21 -20.67 -7.95
CA ILE A 110 32.39 -20.42 -9.17
C ILE A 110 31.66 -19.08 -8.96
N PRO A 111 31.98 -18.04 -9.74
CA PRO A 111 31.30 -16.76 -9.64
C PRO A 111 29.91 -16.85 -10.31
N GLY A 112 28.82 -16.90 -9.52
CA GLY A 112 27.49 -16.54 -10.04
C GLY A 112 26.25 -17.34 -9.62
N SER A 113 26.31 -18.43 -8.83
CA SER A 113 25.12 -19.29 -8.69
C SER A 113 24.98 -20.08 -7.38
N ARG A 114 24.80 -19.45 -6.21
CA ARG A 114 24.40 -20.21 -5.00
C ARG A 114 23.47 -19.48 -4.02
N ILE A 115 22.65 -18.54 -4.48
CA ILE A 115 21.57 -18.01 -3.63
C ILE A 115 20.26 -18.20 -4.37
N ARG A 116 19.57 -19.28 -4.02
CA ARG A 116 18.18 -19.50 -4.36
C ARG A 116 17.40 -19.69 -3.07
N VAL A 117 16.51 -18.76 -2.75
CA VAL A 117 15.72 -18.78 -1.51
C VAL A 117 14.27 -18.91 -1.87
N VAL A 118 13.60 -19.89 -1.27
CA VAL A 118 12.14 -20.06 -1.31
C VAL A 118 11.57 -19.66 0.03
N LYS A 119 10.53 -18.85 0.00
CA LYS A 119 9.68 -18.61 1.17
C LYS A 119 8.23 -18.72 0.74
N ILE A 120 7.43 -19.43 1.53
CA ILE A 120 5.99 -19.51 1.31
C ILE A 120 5.30 -18.79 2.47
N ARG A 121 4.29 -17.99 2.15
CA ARG A 121 3.43 -17.30 3.11
C ARG A 121 1.99 -17.62 2.81
N GLU A 122 1.26 -17.99 3.84
CA GLU A 122 -0.19 -18.18 3.75
C GLU A 122 -0.89 -16.86 4.14
N ILE A 123 -1.82 -16.42 3.31
CA ILE A 123 -2.62 -15.22 3.51
C ILE A 123 -4.09 -15.59 3.30
N GLY A 124 -4.73 -16.08 4.36
CA GLY A 124 -6.11 -16.57 4.30
C GLY A 124 -6.23 -17.74 3.31
N SER A 125 -7.09 -17.60 2.29
CA SER A 125 -7.24 -18.60 1.21
C SER A 125 -6.27 -18.41 0.03
N SER A 126 -5.29 -17.51 0.17
CA SER A 126 -4.27 -17.24 -0.84
C SER A 126 -2.89 -17.63 -0.35
N LEU A 127 -2.05 -18.07 -1.28
CA LEU A 127 -0.68 -18.50 -1.06
C LEU A 127 0.26 -17.53 -1.77
N GLU A 128 1.27 -17.02 -1.08
CA GLU A 128 2.31 -16.19 -1.66
C GLU A 128 3.63 -16.96 -1.63
N VAL A 129 4.20 -17.22 -2.80
CA VAL A 129 5.49 -17.89 -2.97
C VAL A 129 6.51 -16.88 -3.42
N VAL A 130 7.54 -16.67 -2.60
CA VAL A 130 8.64 -15.74 -2.86
C VAL A 130 9.88 -16.55 -3.22
N LEU A 131 10.40 -16.32 -4.42
CA LEU A 131 11.60 -16.95 -4.95
C LEU A 131 12.64 -15.90 -5.28
N VAL A 132 13.84 -16.04 -4.73
CA VAL A 132 14.96 -15.13 -5.02
C VAL A 132 16.03 -15.90 -5.79
N THR A 133 16.36 -15.47 -7.00
CA THR A 133 17.32 -16.12 -7.90
C THR A 133 18.48 -15.17 -8.23
N GLY A 134 19.64 -15.71 -8.60
CA GLY A 134 20.75 -14.91 -9.13
C GLY A 134 20.54 -14.53 -10.61
N LEU A 135 21.20 -13.47 -11.08
CA LEU A 135 21.11 -12.99 -12.47
C LEU A 135 21.61 -14.00 -13.53
N GLY A 136 22.43 -14.99 -13.14
CA GLY A 136 23.22 -15.83 -14.05
C GLY A 136 22.63 -17.19 -14.43
N LYS A 137 21.41 -17.53 -13.98
CA LYS A 137 20.73 -18.77 -14.41
C LYS A 137 19.26 -18.49 -14.68
N ASN A 138 18.79 -18.94 -15.84
CA ASN A 138 17.39 -18.94 -16.25
C ASN A 138 16.63 -19.81 -15.24
N PHE A 139 16.00 -19.19 -14.25
CA PHE A 139 15.19 -19.90 -13.29
C PHE A 139 13.89 -20.32 -13.97
N GLY A 140 13.58 -21.62 -13.98
CA GLY A 140 12.39 -22.18 -14.60
C GLY A 140 11.13 -21.83 -13.82
N LEU A 141 10.63 -20.60 -13.95
CA LEU A 141 9.34 -20.21 -13.34
C LEU A 141 8.19 -21.12 -13.77
N HIS A 142 8.26 -21.66 -14.98
CA HIS A 142 7.28 -22.63 -15.48
C HIS A 142 7.22 -23.91 -14.62
N GLU A 143 8.36 -24.42 -14.15
CA GLU A 143 8.40 -25.60 -13.27
C GLU A 143 7.73 -25.32 -11.92
N VAL A 144 7.92 -24.11 -11.39
CA VAL A 144 7.29 -23.65 -10.15
C VAL A 144 5.77 -23.56 -10.32
N ILE A 145 5.31 -23.01 -11.44
CA ILE A 145 3.88 -22.90 -11.74
C ILE A 145 3.26 -24.29 -11.86
N ILE A 146 3.93 -25.24 -12.54
CA ILE A 146 3.47 -26.63 -12.64
C ILE A 146 3.32 -27.28 -11.26
N VAL A 147 4.32 -27.13 -10.38
CA VAL A 147 4.24 -27.68 -9.01
C VAL A 147 3.07 -27.08 -8.22
N LEU A 148 2.78 -25.79 -8.40
CA LEU A 148 1.65 -25.15 -7.73
C LEU A 148 0.30 -25.66 -8.28
N GLU A 149 0.18 -25.78 -9.60
CA GLU A 149 -1.02 -26.29 -10.26
C GLU A 149 -1.31 -27.76 -9.92
N GLU A 150 -0.28 -28.61 -9.87
CA GLU A 150 -0.39 -30.01 -9.44
C GLU A 150 -0.94 -30.15 -8.02
N GLN A 151 -0.68 -29.16 -7.15
CA GLN A 151 -1.18 -29.12 -5.78
C GLN A 151 -2.53 -28.39 -5.66
N GLY A 152 -3.21 -28.12 -6.79
CA GLY A 152 -4.52 -27.49 -6.84
C GLY A 152 -4.49 -25.99 -6.51
N VAL A 153 -3.33 -25.35 -6.64
CA VAL A 153 -3.14 -23.91 -6.42
C VAL A 153 -2.91 -23.22 -7.76
N GLU A 154 -3.80 -22.32 -8.12
CA GLU A 154 -3.69 -21.54 -9.35
C GLU A 154 -2.90 -20.25 -9.10
N VAL A 155 -1.93 -19.95 -9.95
CA VAL A 155 -1.19 -18.68 -9.89
C VAL A 155 -2.03 -17.57 -10.54
N VAL A 156 -2.44 -16.58 -9.73
CA VAL A 156 -3.28 -15.45 -10.17
C VAL A 156 -2.41 -14.30 -10.69
N SER A 157 -1.30 -14.03 -10.02
CA SER A 157 -0.39 -12.96 -10.45
C SER A 157 1.05 -13.25 -10.09
N ILE A 158 1.96 -12.66 -10.87
CA ILE A 158 3.40 -12.76 -10.66
C ILE A 158 3.99 -11.36 -10.66
N SER A 159 4.70 -11.02 -9.59
CA SER A 159 5.46 -9.77 -9.48
C SER A 159 6.95 -10.08 -9.52
N ILE A 160 7.65 -9.47 -10.46
CA ILE A 160 9.10 -9.66 -10.63
C ILE A 160 9.79 -8.35 -10.32
N SER A 161 10.81 -8.39 -9.47
CA SER A 161 11.63 -7.24 -9.14
C SER A 161 13.11 -7.59 -9.15
N THR A 162 13.92 -6.69 -9.69
CA THR A 162 15.38 -6.89 -9.77
C THR A 162 16.05 -6.01 -8.73
N MET A 163 16.92 -6.62 -7.90
CA MET A 163 17.70 -5.91 -6.90
C MET A 163 19.17 -6.33 -6.99
N ASP A 164 20.01 -5.36 -7.38
CA ASP A 164 21.44 -5.53 -7.63
C ASP A 164 21.73 -6.65 -8.65
N ASN A 165 22.08 -7.85 -8.18
CA ASN A 165 22.42 -9.04 -8.97
C ASN A 165 21.45 -10.21 -8.76
N ARG A 166 20.26 -9.92 -8.22
CA ARG A 166 19.24 -10.89 -7.84
C ARG A 166 17.90 -10.50 -8.42
N ILE A 167 17.11 -11.51 -8.76
CA ILE A 167 15.73 -11.36 -9.23
C ILE A 167 14.82 -11.98 -8.17
N CYS A 168 13.86 -11.22 -7.70
CA CYS A 168 12.84 -11.64 -6.75
C CYS A 168 11.53 -11.82 -7.50
N HIS A 169 11.03 -13.05 -7.52
CA HIS A 169 9.75 -13.44 -8.08
C HIS A 169 8.78 -13.67 -6.92
N ILE A 170 7.63 -13.03 -6.98
CA ILE A 170 6.55 -13.16 -6.00
C ILE A 170 5.34 -13.67 -6.77
N LEU A 171 4.95 -14.92 -6.51
CA LEU A 171 3.77 -15.54 -7.10
C LEU A 171 2.64 -15.45 -6.08
N HIS A 172 1.55 -14.80 -6.46
CA HIS A 172 0.29 -14.85 -5.73
C HIS A 172 -0.57 -15.93 -6.34
N ALA A 173 -0.91 -16.92 -5.53
CA ALA A 173 -1.65 -18.08 -5.93
C ALA A 173 -2.89 -18.25 -5.04
N GLN A 174 -3.93 -18.87 -5.59
CA GLN A 174 -5.20 -19.09 -4.90
C GLN A 174 -5.58 -20.57 -5.00
N VAL A 175 -6.15 -21.10 -3.92
CA VAL A 175 -6.59 -22.49 -3.87
C VAL A 175 -7.83 -22.66 -4.74
N LYS A 176 -7.75 -23.48 -5.79
CA LYS A 176 -8.89 -23.79 -6.68
C LYS A 176 -9.88 -24.76 -6.01
N VAL A 177 -9.40 -25.67 -5.17
CA VAL A 177 -10.20 -26.73 -4.56
C VAL A 177 -10.09 -26.68 -3.03
N SER A 178 -11.03 -26.00 -2.38
CA SER A 178 -11.03 -25.78 -0.92
C SER A 178 -11.26 -27.05 -0.08
N ARG A 179 -11.59 -28.19 -0.71
CA ARG A 179 -11.95 -29.45 -0.04
C ARG A 179 -10.74 -30.32 0.32
N LEU A 180 -9.59 -30.05 -0.28
CA LEU A 180 -8.31 -30.69 0.01
C LEU A 180 -7.43 -29.58 0.58
N GLY A 181 -7.07 -29.64 1.86
CA GLY A 181 -6.17 -28.64 2.44
C GLY A 181 -4.89 -28.52 1.62
N VAL A 182 -4.40 -27.31 1.41
CA VAL A 182 -3.12 -27.11 0.71
C VAL A 182 -2.00 -27.47 1.67
N ASP A 183 -1.24 -28.52 1.34
CA ASP A 183 -0.06 -28.90 2.11
C ASP A 183 1.12 -28.02 1.70
N THR A 184 1.20 -26.85 2.31
CA THR A 184 2.27 -25.86 2.13
C THR A 184 3.66 -26.45 2.35
N LEU A 185 3.81 -27.49 3.19
CA LEU A 185 5.09 -28.14 3.45
C LEU A 185 5.53 -29.00 2.26
N THR A 186 4.60 -29.73 1.62
CA THR A 186 4.91 -30.51 0.40
C THR A 186 5.27 -29.62 -0.78
N ILE A 187 4.57 -28.48 -0.94
CA ILE A 187 4.92 -27.46 -1.93
C ILE A 187 6.33 -26.94 -1.65
N TYR A 188 6.64 -26.62 -0.38
CA TYR A 188 7.97 -26.15 0.00
C TYR A 188 9.06 -27.17 -0.33
N ASP A 189 8.88 -28.44 0.02
CA ASP A 189 9.85 -29.51 -0.24
C ASP A 189 10.07 -29.73 -1.75
N ARG A 190 9.00 -29.76 -2.55
CA ARG A 190 9.08 -29.88 -4.02
C ARG A 190 9.78 -28.68 -4.64
N LEU A 191 9.43 -27.47 -4.24
CA LEU A 191 10.09 -26.26 -4.72
C LEU A 191 11.56 -26.22 -4.30
N GLN A 192 11.89 -26.66 -3.08
CA GLN A 192 13.26 -26.73 -2.61
C GLN A 192 14.08 -27.75 -3.43
N LYS A 193 13.50 -28.89 -3.83
CA LYS A 193 14.13 -29.86 -4.73
C LYS A 193 14.40 -29.33 -6.14
N LEU A 194 13.50 -28.51 -6.69
CA LEU A 194 13.71 -27.85 -8.00
C LEU A 194 14.84 -26.80 -7.95
N ILE A 195 15.10 -26.28 -6.75
CA ILE A 195 15.94 -25.12 -6.55
C ILE A 195 17.35 -25.49 -6.10
N ASN A 196 17.52 -26.58 -5.36
CA ASN A 196 18.83 -27.08 -4.90
C ASN A 196 19.65 -27.79 -5.97
#